data_AF-A0A1N6Y5Y2-F1
#
_entry.id   AF-A0A1N6Y5Y2-F1
#
_cell.length_a   1.000
_cell.length_b   1.000
_cell.length_c   1.000
_cell.angle_alpha   90.00
_cell.angle_beta   90.00
_cell.angle_gamma   90.00
#
_symmetry.space_group_name_H-M   'P 1'
#
loop_
_entity.id
_entity.type
_entity.pdbx_description
1 polymer ?
#
loop_
_entity_poly.entity_id
_entity_poly.type
_entity_poly.pdbx_seq_one_letter_code
_entity_poly.pdbx_strand_id
1 'polypeptide(L)'
;MPIVRDLIRIAVIGTTPGHRPASLQVHGDIAHIMTSMDVIDVLQQQFITAAQNDLMTRLTSGEIDTEAKKNKLIEAYINEL
;
A
#
# COMPACT_ATOMS: atom_id res chain seq x y z
N MET A 1 -8.33 0.54 -1.35
CA MET A 1 -8.69 -0.90 -1.11
C MET A 1 -10.14 -1.27 -1.51
N PRO A 2 -10.39 -2.02 -2.60
CA PRO A 2 -11.75 -2.28 -3.12
C PRO A 2 -12.58 -3.32 -2.33
N ILE A 3 -11.98 -4.45 -1.93
CA ILE A 3 -12.69 -5.57 -1.25
C ILE A 3 -13.34 -5.13 0.07
N VAL A 4 -12.63 -4.34 0.87
CA VAL A 4 -13.14 -3.84 2.16
C VAL A 4 -14.32 -2.89 1.94
N ARG A 5 -14.27 -2.07 0.88
CA ARG A 5 -15.36 -1.14 0.53
C ARG A 5 -16.62 -1.90 0.11
N ASP A 6 -16.46 -2.98 -0.66
CA ASP A 6 -17.57 -3.80 -1.12
C ASP A 6 -18.24 -4.56 0.03
N LEU A 7 -17.45 -5.10 0.97
CA LEU A 7 -17.97 -5.78 2.16
C LEU A 7 -18.78 -4.83 3.06
N ILE A 8 -18.27 -3.62 3.30
CA ILE A 8 -18.98 -2.58 4.06
C ILE A 8 -20.31 -2.24 3.36
N ARG A 9 -20.29 -2.08 2.02
CA ARG A 9 -21.50 -1.75 1.26
C ARG A 9 -22.57 -2.82 1.40
N ILE A 10 -22.20 -4.09 1.28
CA ILE A 10 -23.11 -5.23 1.41
C ILE A 10 -23.67 -5.32 2.83
N ALA A 11 -22.84 -5.16 3.86
CA ALA A 11 -23.26 -5.30 5.25
C ALA A 11 -24.23 -4.19 5.73
N VAL A 12 -24.21 -3.05 5.05
CA VAL A 12 -24.82 -1.80 5.55
C VAL A 12 -26.04 -1.39 4.71
N ILE A 13 -25.96 -1.65 3.40
CA ILE A 13 -26.99 -1.30 2.42
C ILE A 13 -27.72 -2.55 1.91
N GLY A 14 -27.17 -3.75 2.14
CA GLY A 14 -27.72 -4.99 1.61
C GLY A 14 -29.18 -5.21 2.01
N THR A 15 -30.04 -5.50 1.03
CA THR A 15 -31.49 -5.70 1.25
C THR A 15 -31.86 -7.18 1.22
N THR A 16 -31.07 -8.05 1.85
CA THR A 16 -31.39 -9.48 1.92
C THR A 16 -32.58 -9.74 2.86
N PRO A 17 -33.46 -10.73 2.58
CA PRO A 17 -34.58 -11.05 3.46
C PRO A 17 -34.12 -11.36 4.89
N GLY A 18 -34.76 -10.74 5.88
CA GLY A 18 -34.35 -10.83 7.30
C GLY A 18 -33.22 -9.87 7.70
N HIS A 19 -32.65 -9.10 6.76
CA HIS A 19 -31.71 -8.04 7.07
C HIS A 19 -32.42 -6.86 7.73
N ARG A 20 -31.89 -6.42 8.86
CA ARG A 20 -32.32 -5.18 9.51
C ARG A 20 -31.31 -4.09 9.14
N PRO A 21 -31.75 -2.99 8.49
CA PRO A 21 -30.84 -1.92 8.11
C PRO A 21 -30.14 -1.36 9.35
N ALA A 22 -28.87 -1.00 9.19
CA ALA A 22 -28.08 -0.42 10.25
C ALA A 22 -28.66 0.94 10.70
N SER A 23 -28.36 1.35 11.93
CA SER A 23 -28.80 2.66 12.42
C SER A 23 -28.11 3.79 11.66
N LEU A 24 -28.70 4.99 11.70
CA LEU A 24 -28.11 6.19 11.09
C LEU A 24 -26.72 6.51 11.65
N GLN A 25 -26.49 6.24 12.94
CA GLN A 25 -25.17 6.38 13.56
C GLN A 25 -24.14 5.48 12.88
N VAL A 26 -24.49 4.21 12.65
CA VAL A 26 -23.60 3.26 11.96
C VAL A 26 -23.29 3.74 10.55
N HIS A 27 -24.27 4.30 9.82
CA HIS A 27 -24.02 4.92 8.51
C HIS A 27 -23.02 6.07 8.58
N GLY A 28 -23.10 6.92 9.61
CA GLY A 28 -22.15 8.01 9.86
C GLY A 28 -20.73 7.49 10.12
N ASP A 29 -20.60 6.50 11.01
CA ASP A 29 -19.32 5.88 11.34
C ASP A 29 -18.66 5.25 10.10
N ILE A 30 -19.46 4.62 9.24
CA ILE A 30 -18.98 4.03 7.99
C ILE A 30 -18.53 5.09 6.98
N ALA A 31 -19.29 6.17 6.82
CA ALA A 31 -18.87 7.27 5.94
C ALA A 31 -17.52 7.85 6.40
N HIS A 32 -17.31 7.94 7.72
CA HIS A 32 -16.05 8.36 8.30
C HIS A 32 -14.92 7.36 8.05
N ILE A 33 -15.17 6.06 8.21
CA ILE A 33 -14.21 4.99 7.88
C ILE A 33 -13.84 5.04 6.40
N MET A 34 -14.83 5.15 5.51
CA MET A 34 -14.60 5.22 4.06
C MET A 34 -13.75 6.44 3.68
N THR A 35 -14.03 7.59 4.28
CA THR A 35 -13.25 8.81 4.07
C THR A 35 -11.81 8.64 4.59
N SER A 36 -11.63 8.02 5.76
CA SER A 36 -10.31 7.73 6.31
C SER A 36 -9.52 6.76 5.42
N MET A 37 -10.20 5.76 4.83
CA MET A 37 -9.58 4.84 3.87
C MET A 37 -9.11 5.56 2.59
N ASP A 38 -9.87 6.52 2.08
CA ASP A 38 -9.46 7.31 0.91
C ASP A 38 -8.18 8.11 1.20
N VAL A 39 -8.07 8.70 2.40
CA VAL A 39 -6.86 9.40 2.84
C VAL A 39 -5.67 8.43 2.94
N ILE A 40 -5.87 7.23 3.50
CA ILE A 40 -4.82 6.21 3.60
C ILE A 40 -4.34 5.77 2.21
N ASP A 41 -5.25 5.54 1.26
CA ASP A 41 -4.91 5.16 -0.10
C ASP A 41 -4.00 6.23 -0.76
N VAL A 42 -4.29 7.53 -0.56
CA VAL A 42 -3.45 8.65 -1.06
C VAL A 42 -2.09 8.70 -0.37
N LEU A 43 -2.05 8.58 0.96
CA LEU A 43 -0.80 8.61 1.73
C LEU A 43 0.11 7.44 1.35
N GLN A 44 -0.46 6.26 1.12
CA GLN A 44 0.29 5.09 0.66
C GLN A 44 0.93 5.32 -0.71
N GLN A 45 0.19 5.92 -1.65
CA GLN A 45 0.75 6.27 -2.97
C GLN A 45 1.89 7.28 -2.84
N GLN A 46 1.70 8.35 -2.06
CA GLN A 46 2.75 9.34 -1.81
C GLN A 46 4.00 8.73 -1.20
N PHE A 47 3.84 7.83 -0.21
CA PHE A 47 4.95 7.12 0.42
C PHE A 47 5.72 6.27 -0.58
N ILE A 48 5.03 5.46 -1.40
CA ILE A 48 5.67 4.60 -2.40
C ILE A 48 6.43 5.45 -3.42
N THR A 49 5.82 6.53 -3.93
CA THR A 49 6.47 7.44 -4.86
C THR A 49 7.69 8.12 -4.24
N ALA A 50 7.60 8.57 -2.99
CA ALA A 50 8.74 9.17 -2.29
C ALA A 50 9.89 8.16 -2.13
N ALA A 51 9.60 6.92 -1.72
CA ALA A 51 10.60 5.87 -1.58
C ALA A 51 11.26 5.49 -2.92
N GLN A 52 10.48 5.45 -4.01
CA GLN A 52 11.01 5.19 -5.36
C GLN A 52 11.93 6.31 -5.84
N ASN A 53 11.54 7.57 -5.60
CA ASN A 53 12.35 8.72 -5.97
C ASN A 53 13.66 8.79 -5.17
N ASP A 54 13.60 8.50 -3.86
CA ASP A 54 14.79 8.39 -3.01
C ASP A 54 15.74 7.30 -3.55
N LEU A 55 15.22 6.09 -3.80
CA LEU A 55 16.01 5.00 -4.35
C LEU A 55 16.70 5.39 -5.67
N MET A 56 15.97 6.03 -6.59
CA MET A 56 16.53 6.48 -7.87
C MET A 56 17.62 7.55 -7.67
N THR A 57 17.44 8.47 -6.73
CA THR A 57 18.43 9.50 -6.39
C THR A 57 19.72 8.88 -5.85
N ARG A 58 19.58 7.84 -5.02
CA ARG A 58 20.71 7.13 -4.41
C ARG A 58 21.45 6.23 -5.41
N LEU A 59 20.74 5.68 -6.40
CA LEU A 59 21.36 4.98 -7.54
C LEU A 59 22.13 5.95 -8.44
N THR A 60 21.53 7.09 -8.81
CA THR A 60 22.15 8.06 -9.72
C THR A 60 23.32 8.82 -9.10
N SER A 61 23.29 9.07 -7.79
CA SER A 61 24.42 9.65 -7.05
C SER A 61 25.58 8.66 -6.82
N GLY A 62 25.38 7.38 -7.12
CA GLY A 62 26.35 6.31 -6.84
C GLY A 62 26.45 5.93 -5.36
N GLU A 63 25.58 6.46 -4.49
CA GLU A 63 25.48 6.03 -3.09
C GLU A 63 25.12 4.53 -3.00
N ILE A 64 24.26 4.06 -3.91
CA ILE A 64 23.97 2.65 -4.12
C ILE A 64 24.70 2.20 -5.39
N ASP A 65 25.92 1.68 -5.23
CA ASP A 65 26.66 1.07 -6.32
C ASP A 65 26.35 -0.43 -6.43
N THR A 66 25.40 -0.75 -7.31
CA THR A 66 24.98 -2.14 -7.57
C THR A 66 26.00 -2.93 -8.39
N GLU A 67 26.76 -2.27 -9.26
CA GLU A 67 27.75 -2.94 -10.12
C GLU A 67 29.03 -3.27 -9.34
N ALA A 68 29.52 -2.38 -8.47
CA ALA A 68 30.63 -2.71 -7.58
C ALA A 68 30.28 -3.84 -6.61
N LYS A 69 29.05 -3.88 -6.07
CA LYS A 69 28.58 -5.00 -5.24
C LYS A 69 28.52 -6.31 -6.03
N LYS A 70 28.00 -6.27 -7.25
CA LYS A 70 27.95 -7.44 -8.14
C LYS A 70 29.35 -7.97 -8.46
N ASN A 71 30.28 -7.10 -8.82
CA ASN A 71 31.66 -7.50 -9.11
C ASN A 71 32.36 -8.13 -7.89
N LYS A 72 32.17 -7.57 -6.70
CA LYS A 72 32.67 -8.17 -5.45
C LYS A 72 32.10 -9.56 -5.18
N LEU A 73 30.81 -9.78 -5.45
CA LEU A 73 30.19 -11.11 -5.30
C LEU A 73 30.77 -12.12 -6.29
N ILE A 74 31.01 -11.71 -7.53
CA ILE A 74 31.65 -12.56 -8.55
C ILE A 74 33.09 -12.89 -8.15
N GLU A 75 33.87 -11.91 -7.68
CA GLU A 75 35.23 -12.11 -7.17
C GLU A 75 35.26 -13.09 -6.00
N ALA A 76 34.34 -12.94 -5.03
CA ALA A 76 34.23 -13.86 -3.90
C ALA A 76 33.93 -15.29 -4.35
N TYR A 77 33.03 -15.48 -5.33
CA TYR A 77 32.72 -16.79 -5.89
C TYR A 77 33.90 -17.42 -6.63
N ILE A 78 34.67 -16.62 -7.38
CA ILE A 78 35.87 -17.10 -8.07
C ILE A 78 36.94 -17.56 -7.07
N ASN A 79 37.09 -16.85 -5.94
CA ASN A 79 38.07 -17.18 -4.91
C ASN A 79 37.70 -18.39 -4.04
N GLU A 80 36.44 -18.87 -4.09
CA GLU A 80 36.01 -20.10 -3.41
C GLU A 80 36.23 -21.38 -4.25
N LEU A 81 36.64 -21.25 -5.52
CA LEU A 81 36.99 -22.35 -6.44
C LEU A 81 38.49 -22.64 -6.47
#